data_AF-A0AAU9CQC0-F1
#
_entry.id   AF-A0AAU9CQC0-F1
#
_cell.length_a   1.000
_cell.length_b   1.000
_cell.length_c   1.000
_cell.angle_alpha   90.00
_cell.angle_beta   90.00
_cell.angle_gamma   90.00
#
_symmetry.space_group_name_H-M   'P 1'
#
loop_
_entity.id
_entity.type
_entity.pdbx_description
1 polymer ?
#
loop_
_entity_poly.entity_id
_entity_poly.type
_entity_poly.pdbx_seq_one_letter_code
_entity_poly.pdbx_strand_id
1 'polypeptide(L)'
;MSRIIVAIDLSCRQYRALEIGARLALIQRRELTVLLIESVDLQRAAELPWVREIDRLSANLQPFDAQRLRHWWQQRRREIERWLSRHAQPGRLRIETGRYPETALAWSRDSDLLVLATPASSTAQTQPPVWVWYDGSEAGKRALRLARELAAAEGCPLRVVAPLQQHPELPEAVVPVPPEQLADFLAGRECSAVVCPRSQPRAARLPQVARCPVLLV
;
A
#
# COMPACT_ATOMS: atom_id res chain seq x y z
N MET A 1 -16.70 -11.68 9.29
CA MET A 1 -15.63 -10.95 10.01
C MET A 1 -14.75 -10.29 8.97
N SER A 2 -14.71 -8.96 8.90
CA SER A 2 -13.84 -8.21 7.99
C SER A 2 -12.53 -7.86 8.69
N ARG A 3 -11.39 -8.06 8.00
CA ARG A 3 -10.05 -7.77 8.52
C ARG A 3 -9.37 -6.70 7.66
N ILE A 4 -8.35 -6.08 8.23
CA ILE A 4 -7.44 -5.20 7.51
C ILE A 4 -6.16 -5.96 7.26
N ILE A 5 -5.80 -6.12 6.01
CA ILE A 5 -4.56 -6.77 5.58
C ILE A 5 -3.61 -5.67 5.14
N VAL A 6 -2.46 -5.54 5.79
CA VAL A 6 -1.37 -4.69 5.31
C VAL A 6 -0.34 -5.58 4.64
N ALA A 7 -0.22 -5.48 3.32
CA ALA A 7 0.75 -6.24 2.57
C ALA A 7 2.00 -5.41 2.28
N ILE A 8 3.15 -6.00 2.55
CA ILE A 8 4.46 -5.36 2.44
C ILE A 8 5.40 -6.32 1.74
N ASP A 9 5.96 -5.89 0.62
CA ASP A 9 7.19 -6.49 0.12
C ASP A 9 8.30 -6.23 1.14
N LEU A 10 8.98 -7.28 1.57
CA LEU A 10 10.09 -7.14 2.51
C LEU A 10 11.18 -6.19 2.00
N SER A 11 11.31 -6.02 0.68
CA SER A 11 12.16 -5.00 0.01
C SER A 11 11.84 -3.56 0.45
N CYS A 12 10.60 -3.28 0.84
CA CYS A 12 10.10 -1.96 1.21
C CYS A 12 10.49 -1.58 2.65
N ARG A 13 11.21 -0.46 2.77
CA ARG A 13 11.70 0.05 4.07
C ARG A 13 10.70 0.93 4.82
N GLN A 14 9.56 1.25 4.23
CA GLN A 14 8.66 2.26 4.76
C GLN A 14 7.56 1.66 5.63
N TYR A 15 7.22 2.37 6.72
CA TYR A 15 6.19 1.97 7.68
C TYR A 15 4.82 2.61 7.41
N ARG A 16 4.69 3.47 6.40
CA ARG A 16 3.47 4.26 6.23
C ARG A 16 2.21 3.41 6.05
N ALA A 17 2.30 2.34 5.26
CA ALA A 17 1.19 1.39 5.10
C ALA A 17 0.83 0.67 6.41
N LEU A 18 1.82 0.36 7.26
CA LEU A 18 1.60 -0.22 8.59
C LEU A 18 0.87 0.76 9.50
N GLU A 19 1.33 2.02 9.55
CA GLU A 19 0.70 3.08 10.34
C GLU A 19 -0.76 3.29 9.94
N ILE A 20 -1.02 3.41 8.64
CA ILE A 20 -2.38 3.56 8.09
C ILE A 20 -3.23 2.34 8.47
N GLY A 21 -2.73 1.14 8.23
CA GLY A 21 -3.48 -0.09 8.51
C GLY A 21 -3.80 -0.28 9.99
N ALA A 22 -2.85 -0.02 10.90
CA ALA A 22 -3.10 -0.10 12.33
C ALA A 22 -4.07 0.97 12.82
N ARG A 23 -3.97 2.19 12.29
CA ARG A 23 -4.91 3.27 12.60
C ARG A 23 -6.33 2.91 12.17
N LEU A 24 -6.50 2.42 10.96
CA LEU A 24 -7.81 1.98 10.47
C LEU A 24 -8.34 0.78 11.25
N ALA A 25 -7.46 -0.14 11.67
CA ALA A 25 -7.84 -1.29 12.49
C ALA A 25 -8.38 -0.83 13.85
N LEU A 26 -7.74 0.16 14.46
CA LEU A 26 -8.19 0.77 15.70
C LEU A 26 -9.54 1.50 15.54
N ILE A 27 -9.65 2.38 14.53
CA ILE A 27 -10.86 3.17 14.28
C ILE A 27 -12.06 2.27 13.98
N GLN A 28 -11.87 1.26 13.11
CA GLN A 28 -12.95 0.38 12.68
C GLN A 28 -13.12 -0.87 13.56
N ARG A 29 -12.30 -1.01 14.61
CA ARG A 29 -12.28 -2.18 15.51
C ARG A 29 -12.17 -3.51 14.74
N ARG A 30 -11.30 -3.55 13.75
CA ARG A 30 -11.03 -4.74 12.91
C ARG A 30 -9.71 -5.37 13.29
N GLU A 31 -9.59 -6.68 13.08
CA GLU A 31 -8.29 -7.35 13.21
C GLU A 31 -7.31 -6.85 12.15
N LEU A 32 -6.09 -6.54 12.57
CA LEU A 32 -4.97 -6.22 11.69
C LEU A 32 -4.19 -7.50 11.39
N THR A 33 -4.02 -7.82 10.11
CA THR A 33 -3.06 -8.83 9.65
C THR A 33 -1.99 -8.16 8.81
N VAL A 34 -0.73 -8.29 9.19
CA VAL A 34 0.40 -7.89 8.34
C VAL A 34 0.86 -9.10 7.54
N LEU A 35 0.88 -8.93 6.22
CA LEU A 35 1.33 -9.92 5.26
C LEU A 35 2.69 -9.48 4.71
N LEU A 36 3.74 -10.17 5.13
CA LEU A 36 5.09 -9.98 4.60
C LEU A 36 5.30 -10.88 3.39
N ILE A 37 5.74 -10.30 2.28
CA ILE A 37 5.99 -11.04 1.05
C ILE A 37 7.50 -11.12 0.81
N GLU A 38 8.01 -12.34 0.81
CA GLU A 38 9.36 -12.69 0.39
C GLU A 38 9.39 -12.82 -1.13
N SER A 39 10.17 -11.97 -1.80
CA SER A 39 10.21 -11.92 -3.27
C SER A 39 10.92 -13.13 -3.87
N VAL A 40 10.19 -13.92 -4.65
CA VAL A 40 10.76 -15.03 -5.43
C VAL A 40 11.79 -14.57 -6.45
N ASP A 41 11.64 -13.34 -6.98
CA ASP A 41 12.54 -12.82 -8.00
C ASP A 41 13.88 -12.38 -7.37
N LEU A 42 13.86 -11.80 -6.16
CA LEU A 42 15.09 -11.52 -5.39
C LEU A 42 15.78 -12.80 -4.95
N GLN A 43 15.03 -13.81 -4.50
CA GLN A 43 15.62 -15.09 -4.12
C GLN A 43 16.33 -15.75 -5.30
N ARG A 44 15.65 -15.86 -6.46
CA ARG A 44 16.24 -16.41 -7.69
C ARG A 44 17.45 -15.61 -8.15
N ALA A 45 17.38 -14.27 -8.09
CA ALA A 45 18.49 -13.42 -8.48
C ALA A 45 19.72 -13.66 -7.59
N ALA A 46 19.53 -13.91 -6.29
CA ALA A 46 20.62 -14.17 -5.34
C ALA A 46 21.27 -15.55 -5.50
N GLU A 47 20.65 -16.45 -6.28
CA GLU A 47 21.20 -17.78 -6.62
C GLU A 47 22.10 -17.73 -7.86
N LEU A 48 22.10 -16.62 -8.61
CA LEU A 48 22.86 -16.48 -9.85
C LEU A 48 24.25 -15.86 -9.61
N PRO A 49 25.35 -16.48 -10.08
CA PRO A 49 26.70 -16.05 -9.73
C PRO A 49 27.14 -14.73 -10.37
N TRP A 50 26.42 -14.25 -11.40
CA TRP A 50 26.71 -13.00 -12.10
C TRP A 50 25.86 -11.82 -11.62
N VAL A 51 24.85 -12.05 -10.76
CA VAL A 51 24.03 -10.95 -10.25
C VAL A 51 24.83 -10.18 -9.22
N ARG A 52 24.86 -8.86 -9.38
CA ARG A 52 25.54 -7.93 -8.48
C ARG A 52 24.53 -6.91 -7.98
N GLU A 53 24.68 -6.49 -6.75
CA GLU A 53 23.95 -5.35 -6.20
C GLU A 53 24.83 -4.10 -6.18
N ILE A 54 24.19 -2.95 -6.34
CA ILE A 54 24.82 -1.64 -6.17
C ILE A 54 24.49 -1.17 -4.76
N ASP A 55 25.51 -1.00 -3.92
CA ASP A 55 25.31 -0.39 -2.61
C ASP A 55 24.91 1.08 -2.76
N ARG A 56 23.81 1.48 -2.12
CA ARG A 56 23.24 2.82 -2.31
C ARG A 56 24.09 3.96 -1.73
N LEU A 57 24.97 3.67 -0.78
CA LEU A 57 25.78 4.68 -0.09
C LEU A 57 27.16 4.83 -0.72
N SER A 58 27.79 3.71 -1.08
CA SER A 58 29.14 3.66 -1.62
C SER A 58 29.20 3.55 -3.15
N ALA A 59 28.06 3.29 -3.81
CA ALA A 59 27.97 2.98 -5.24
C ALA A 59 28.81 1.77 -5.68
N ASN A 60 29.30 0.96 -4.73
CA ASN A 60 30.10 -0.21 -5.02
C ASN A 60 29.25 -1.36 -5.57
N LEU A 61 29.80 -2.06 -6.56
CA LEU A 61 29.24 -3.31 -7.07
C LEU A 61 29.77 -4.50 -6.28
N GLN A 62 28.86 -5.23 -5.63
CA GLN A 62 29.18 -6.45 -4.89
C GLN A 62 28.32 -7.63 -5.36
N PRO A 63 28.77 -8.89 -5.22
CA PRO A 63 27.95 -10.06 -5.52
C PRO A 63 26.64 -10.01 -4.74
N PHE A 64 25.51 -10.32 -5.39
CA PHE A 64 24.22 -10.37 -4.73
C PHE A 64 24.07 -11.72 -4.01
N ASP A 65 24.26 -11.71 -2.69
CA ASP A 65 24.44 -12.92 -1.89
C ASP A 65 23.13 -13.37 -1.20
N ALA A 66 22.78 -14.64 -1.39
CA ALA A 66 21.55 -15.22 -0.83
C ALA A 66 21.55 -15.29 0.70
N GLN A 67 22.71 -15.47 1.34
CA GLN A 67 22.79 -15.50 2.80
C GLN A 67 22.56 -14.10 3.39
N ARG A 68 23.15 -13.06 2.79
CA ARG A 68 22.92 -11.66 3.15
C ARG A 68 21.46 -11.26 2.97
N LEU A 69 20.83 -11.67 1.87
CA LEU A 69 19.40 -11.45 1.63
C LEU A 69 18.53 -12.08 2.73
N ARG A 70 18.78 -13.36 3.08
CA ARG A 70 18.05 -14.05 4.16
C ARG A 70 18.24 -13.40 5.53
N HIS A 71 19.47 -13.02 5.88
CA HIS A 71 19.72 -12.30 7.13
C HIS A 71 18.98 -10.97 7.18
N TRP A 72 18.97 -10.25 6.07
CA TRP A 72 18.26 -8.99 5.95
C TRP A 72 16.74 -9.16 6.12
N TRP A 73 16.13 -10.15 5.46
CA TRP A 73 14.69 -10.48 5.65
C TRP A 73 14.36 -10.87 7.08
N GLN A 74 15.20 -11.67 7.73
CA GLN A 74 15.02 -12.05 9.15
C GLN A 74 15.08 -10.84 10.09
N GLN A 75 16.02 -9.92 9.86
CA GLN A 75 16.10 -8.68 10.63
C GLN A 75 14.86 -7.82 10.41
N ARG A 76 14.43 -7.65 9.16
CA ARG A 76 13.26 -6.84 8.80
C ARG A 76 11.96 -7.40 9.40
N ARG A 77 11.79 -8.72 9.38
CA ARG A 77 10.68 -9.41 10.04
C ARG A 77 10.64 -9.07 11.53
N ARG A 78 11.75 -9.22 12.25
CA ARG A 78 11.84 -8.91 13.69
C ARG A 78 11.55 -7.44 14.00
N GLU A 79 11.91 -6.53 13.11
CA GLU A 79 11.53 -5.11 13.24
C GLU A 79 10.01 -4.93 13.16
N ILE A 80 9.35 -5.58 12.20
CA ILE A 80 7.90 -5.48 12.02
C ILE A 80 7.14 -6.19 13.15
N GLU A 81 7.62 -7.34 13.63
CA GLU A 81 7.08 -8.03 14.82
C GLU A 81 7.13 -7.12 16.06
N ARG A 82 8.26 -6.45 16.29
CA ARG A 82 8.42 -5.48 17.38
C ARG A 82 7.51 -4.27 17.19
N TRP A 83 7.37 -3.78 15.96
CA TRP A 83 6.47 -2.67 15.65
C TRP A 83 5.01 -3.04 15.95
N LEU A 84 4.56 -4.22 15.50
CA LEU A 84 3.19 -4.71 15.74
C LEU A 84 2.88 -4.85 17.23
N SER A 85 3.81 -5.46 17.97
CA SER A 85 3.66 -5.66 19.42
C SER A 85 3.43 -4.35 20.19
N ARG A 86 3.95 -3.23 19.67
CA ARG A 86 3.83 -1.89 20.26
C ARG A 86 2.59 -1.11 19.81
N HIS A 87 2.09 -1.33 18.60
CA HIS A 87 1.11 -0.44 17.96
C HIS A 87 -0.24 -1.09 17.61
N ALA A 88 -0.33 -2.42 17.57
CA ALA A 88 -1.53 -3.10 17.11
C ALA A 88 -1.82 -4.35 17.95
N GLN A 89 -2.86 -4.28 18.78
CA GLN A 89 -3.34 -5.39 19.59
C GLN A 89 -4.83 -5.65 19.33
N PRO A 90 -5.25 -6.86 18.89
CA PRO A 90 -4.42 -8.01 18.50
C PRO A 90 -4.06 -7.97 17.00
N GLY A 91 -2.81 -7.63 16.67
CA GLY A 91 -2.27 -7.75 15.30
C GLY A 91 -1.66 -9.14 15.04
N ARG A 92 -1.90 -9.71 13.86
CA ARG A 92 -1.28 -10.97 13.40
C ARG A 92 -0.22 -10.70 12.34
N LEU A 93 0.86 -11.48 12.35
CA LEU A 93 1.87 -11.48 11.30
C LEU A 93 1.80 -12.78 10.48
N ARG A 94 1.88 -12.66 9.15
CA ARG A 94 1.98 -13.78 8.21
C ARG A 94 3.07 -13.51 7.19
N ILE A 95 3.67 -14.59 6.69
CA ILE A 95 4.75 -14.54 5.72
C ILE A 95 4.36 -15.42 4.56
N GLU A 96 4.51 -14.90 3.36
CA GLU A 96 4.25 -15.60 2.11
C GLU A 96 5.43 -15.39 1.18
N THR A 97 5.70 -16.40 0.36
CA THR A 97 6.70 -16.30 -0.70
C THR A 97 5.97 -16.07 -2.02
N GLY A 98 6.36 -15.06 -2.79
CA GLY A 98 5.70 -14.78 -4.06
C GLY A 98 6.13 -13.49 -4.75
N ARG A 99 5.27 -13.01 -5.65
CA ARG A 99 5.47 -11.75 -6.38
C ARG A 99 4.55 -10.68 -5.83
N TYR A 100 5.12 -9.51 -5.60
CA TYR A 100 4.37 -8.34 -5.21
C TYR A 100 3.99 -7.54 -6.46
N PRO A 101 2.73 -7.08 -6.63
CA PRO A 101 1.61 -7.12 -5.68
C PRO A 101 0.67 -8.34 -5.82
N GLU A 102 0.94 -9.30 -6.72
CA GLU A 102 0.02 -10.39 -7.07
C GLU A 102 -0.35 -11.24 -5.84
N THR A 103 0.64 -11.64 -5.06
CA THR A 103 0.45 -12.41 -3.82
C THR A 103 -0.39 -11.64 -2.81
N ALA A 104 -0.22 -10.31 -2.71
CA ALA A 104 -1.00 -9.48 -1.81
C ALA A 104 -2.48 -9.42 -2.22
N LEU A 105 -2.75 -9.27 -3.51
CA LEU A 105 -4.11 -9.22 -4.05
C LEU A 105 -4.86 -10.54 -3.80
N ALA A 106 -4.18 -11.67 -3.98
CA ALA A 106 -4.75 -13.01 -3.77
C ALA A 106 -5.17 -13.27 -2.30
N TRP A 107 -4.58 -12.57 -1.34
CA TRP A 107 -4.91 -12.72 0.09
C TRP A 107 -6.22 -12.07 0.51
N SER A 108 -6.71 -11.17 -0.33
CA SER A 108 -7.76 -10.24 0.02
C SER A 108 -9.11 -10.76 -0.49
N ARG A 109 -10.04 -11.09 0.41
CA ARG A 109 -11.42 -11.43 0.03
C ARG A 109 -12.23 -10.17 -0.19
N ASP A 110 -13.37 -10.26 -0.87
CA ASP A 110 -14.23 -9.12 -1.23
C ASP A 110 -14.69 -8.26 -0.03
N SER A 111 -14.61 -8.78 1.19
CA SER A 111 -14.96 -8.08 2.43
C SER A 111 -13.78 -7.50 3.22
N ASP A 112 -12.54 -7.76 2.79
CA ASP A 112 -11.31 -7.34 3.50
C ASP A 112 -10.84 -5.98 2.99
N LEU A 113 -10.25 -5.15 3.86
CA LEU A 113 -9.52 -3.96 3.40
C LEU A 113 -8.06 -4.36 3.18
N LEU A 114 -7.53 -4.14 1.99
CA LEU A 114 -6.12 -4.41 1.67
C LEU A 114 -5.35 -3.09 1.57
N VAL A 115 -4.30 -2.93 2.37
CA VAL A 115 -3.37 -1.79 2.35
C VAL A 115 -2.05 -2.27 1.78
N LEU A 116 -1.65 -1.72 0.64
CA LEU A 116 -0.46 -2.10 -0.11
C LEU A 116 0.63 -1.06 0.12
N ALA A 117 1.77 -1.50 0.65
CA ALA A 117 2.96 -0.65 0.73
C ALA A 117 3.53 -0.37 -0.65
N THR A 118 4.00 0.85 -0.89
CA THR A 118 4.67 1.19 -2.15
C THR A 118 6.15 1.48 -1.88
N PRO A 119 7.06 1.08 -2.80
CA PRO A 119 8.49 1.28 -2.61
C PRO A 119 8.92 2.75 -2.69
N ALA A 120 8.12 3.58 -3.36
CA ALA A 120 8.26 5.02 -3.37
C ALA A 120 7.30 5.63 -2.33
N SER A 121 7.82 6.43 -1.40
CA SER A 121 7.04 7.49 -0.78
C SER A 121 7.76 8.81 -0.85
N SER A 122 6.98 9.86 -1.10
CA SER A 122 7.44 11.23 -0.96
C SER A 122 7.85 11.51 0.49
N THR A 123 8.96 12.23 0.65
CA THR A 123 9.42 12.81 1.92
C THR A 123 8.92 14.26 2.10
N ALA A 124 7.86 14.66 1.38
CA ALA A 124 7.36 16.02 1.41
C ALA A 124 6.96 16.44 2.85
N GLN A 125 7.36 17.66 3.22
CA GLN A 125 7.05 18.30 4.51
C GLN A 125 5.61 18.81 4.61
N THR A 126 4.84 18.70 3.52
CA THR A 126 3.40 19.00 3.48
C THR A 126 2.61 17.79 3.99
N GLN A 127 1.35 18.00 4.40
CA GLN A 127 0.39 16.90 4.61
C GLN A 127 -0.31 16.63 3.26
N PRO A 128 0.23 15.75 2.40
CA PRO A 128 -0.36 15.53 1.08
C PRO A 128 -1.76 14.95 1.21
N PRO A 129 -2.64 15.18 0.21
CA PRO A 129 -4.00 14.73 0.29
C PRO A 129 -4.13 13.21 0.20
N VAL A 130 -5.20 12.68 0.82
CA VAL A 130 -5.72 11.35 0.49
C VAL A 130 -6.49 11.49 -0.82
N TRP A 131 -6.16 10.65 -1.80
CA TRP A 131 -6.89 10.57 -3.06
C TRP A 131 -7.87 9.41 -3.01
N VAL A 132 -9.08 9.59 -3.55
CA VAL A 132 -10.06 8.51 -3.65
C VAL A 132 -10.70 8.43 -5.03
N TRP A 133 -10.82 7.20 -5.55
CA TRP A 133 -11.63 6.94 -6.73
C TRP A 133 -13.10 6.72 -6.33
N TYR A 134 -14.00 7.48 -6.94
CA TYR A 134 -15.44 7.38 -6.74
C TYR A 134 -16.14 7.27 -8.08
N ASP A 135 -16.91 6.20 -8.26
CA ASP A 135 -17.68 5.89 -9.47
C ASP A 135 -19.19 5.79 -9.19
N GLY A 136 -19.65 6.23 -8.01
CA GLY A 136 -21.05 6.10 -7.58
C GLY A 136 -21.46 4.69 -7.13
N SER A 137 -20.64 3.66 -7.35
CA SER A 137 -20.95 2.29 -6.94
C SER A 137 -20.92 2.14 -5.40
N GLU A 138 -21.50 1.06 -4.88
CA GLU A 138 -21.40 0.75 -3.45
C GLU A 138 -19.95 0.56 -2.98
N ALA A 139 -19.08 0.05 -3.86
CA ALA A 139 -17.65 -0.04 -3.59
C ALA A 139 -16.99 1.36 -3.56
N GLY A 140 -17.36 2.24 -4.50
CA GLY A 140 -16.98 3.66 -4.50
C GLY A 140 -17.42 4.41 -3.25
N LYS A 141 -18.66 4.19 -2.79
CA LYS A 141 -19.16 4.77 -1.52
C LYS A 141 -18.41 4.25 -0.30
N ARG A 142 -18.03 2.96 -0.28
CA ARG A 142 -17.15 2.42 0.77
C ARG A 142 -15.77 3.05 0.73
N ALA A 143 -15.17 3.18 -0.46
CA ALA A 143 -13.88 3.82 -0.66
C ALA A 143 -13.90 5.29 -0.19
N LEU A 144 -14.94 6.05 -0.55
CA LEU A 144 -15.09 7.45 -0.12
C LEU A 144 -15.23 7.57 1.40
N ARG A 145 -16.05 6.71 2.05
CA ARG A 145 -16.16 6.70 3.52
C ARG A 145 -14.82 6.41 4.18
N LEU A 146 -14.10 5.40 3.70
CA LEU A 146 -12.77 5.04 4.21
C LEU A 146 -11.78 6.19 4.04
N ALA A 147 -11.79 6.85 2.88
CA ALA A 147 -10.91 7.96 2.58
C ALA A 147 -11.18 9.18 3.47
N ARG A 148 -12.46 9.47 3.77
CA ARG A 148 -12.85 10.53 4.72
C ARG A 148 -12.38 10.22 6.14
N GLU A 149 -12.56 8.98 6.61
CA GLU A 149 -12.07 8.54 7.92
C GLU A 149 -10.54 8.68 8.02
N LEU A 150 -9.82 8.26 6.98
CA LEU A 150 -8.37 8.35 6.93
C LEU A 150 -7.90 9.82 6.89
N ALA A 151 -8.47 10.64 6.01
CA ALA A 151 -8.12 12.04 5.87
C ALA A 151 -8.34 12.82 7.16
N ALA A 152 -9.48 12.61 7.82
CA ALA A 152 -9.77 13.20 9.13
C ALA A 152 -8.78 12.74 10.21
N ALA A 153 -8.44 11.45 10.25
CA ALA A 153 -7.50 10.91 11.22
C ALA A 153 -6.03 11.32 10.97
N GLU A 154 -5.67 11.68 9.74
CA GLU A 154 -4.34 12.21 9.39
C GLU A 154 -4.27 13.74 9.40
N GLY A 155 -5.41 14.42 9.48
CA GLY A 155 -5.50 15.88 9.39
C GLY A 155 -5.19 16.41 7.98
N CYS A 156 -5.23 15.57 6.95
CA CYS A 156 -4.88 15.96 5.59
C CYS A 156 -6.12 16.19 4.70
N PRO A 157 -5.99 16.93 3.59
CA PRO A 157 -7.12 17.15 2.67
C PRO A 157 -7.57 15.85 1.99
N LEU A 158 -8.86 15.75 1.66
CA LEU A 158 -9.39 14.71 0.78
C LEU A 158 -9.54 15.26 -0.65
N ARG A 159 -9.18 14.44 -1.65
CA ARG A 159 -9.38 14.75 -3.07
C ARG A 159 -10.12 13.59 -3.73
N VAL A 160 -11.28 13.89 -4.30
CA VAL A 160 -12.10 12.90 -5.01
C VAL A 160 -11.80 12.96 -6.50
N VAL A 161 -11.55 11.79 -7.07
CA VAL A 161 -11.41 11.55 -8.51
C VAL A 161 -12.58 10.70 -8.95
N ALA A 162 -13.22 11.11 -10.03
CA ALA A 162 -14.36 10.41 -10.57
C ALA A 162 -14.30 10.40 -12.10
N PRO A 163 -15.01 9.48 -12.78
CA PRO A 163 -15.23 9.60 -14.22
C PRO A 163 -15.87 10.96 -14.55
N LEU A 164 -15.74 11.41 -15.80
CA LEU A 164 -16.21 12.72 -16.31
C LEU A 164 -17.71 13.05 -16.09
N GLN A 165 -18.48 12.14 -15.49
CA GLN A 165 -19.88 12.36 -15.14
C GLN A 165 -19.98 13.25 -13.89
N GLN A 166 -20.96 14.16 -13.90
CA GLN A 166 -21.24 15.00 -12.72
C GLN A 166 -21.79 14.12 -11.60
N HIS A 167 -21.17 14.23 -10.43
CA HIS A 167 -21.60 13.58 -9.19
C HIS A 167 -22.19 14.64 -8.25
N PRO A 168 -23.46 15.05 -8.45
CA PRO A 168 -24.09 16.11 -7.66
C PRO A 168 -24.17 15.79 -6.16
N GLU A 169 -24.02 14.53 -5.77
CA GLU A 169 -24.01 14.06 -4.39
C GLU A 169 -22.70 14.37 -3.63
N LEU A 170 -21.65 14.84 -4.30
CA LEU A 170 -20.36 15.12 -3.67
C LEU A 170 -20.21 16.60 -3.31
N PRO A 171 -19.98 16.94 -2.02
CA PRO A 171 -19.73 18.32 -1.60
C PRO A 171 -18.30 18.80 -1.90
N GLU A 172 -17.42 17.93 -2.41
CA GLU A 172 -15.99 18.20 -2.62
C GLU A 172 -15.70 18.45 -4.11
N ALA A 173 -14.68 19.26 -4.41
CA ALA A 173 -14.25 19.50 -5.79
C ALA A 173 -13.73 18.20 -6.42
N VAL A 174 -14.54 17.61 -7.31
CA VAL A 174 -14.23 16.38 -8.02
C VAL A 174 -13.28 16.68 -9.16
N VAL A 175 -12.19 15.92 -9.25
CA VAL A 175 -11.29 15.98 -10.40
C VAL A 175 -11.75 14.92 -11.42
N PRO A 176 -12.22 15.33 -12.61
CA PRO A 176 -12.63 14.38 -13.63
C PRO A 176 -11.39 13.69 -14.22
N VAL A 177 -11.31 12.37 -14.11
CA VAL A 177 -10.23 11.56 -14.69
C VAL A 177 -10.82 10.29 -15.29
N PRO A 178 -10.49 9.95 -16.55
CA PRO A 178 -10.89 8.66 -17.12
C PRO A 178 -10.33 7.48 -16.30
N PRO A 179 -11.11 6.39 -16.09
CA PRO A 179 -10.69 5.26 -15.27
C PRO A 179 -9.33 4.66 -15.66
N GLU A 180 -9.03 4.65 -16.95
CA GLU A 180 -7.79 4.13 -17.52
C GLU A 180 -6.57 5.02 -17.25
N GLN A 181 -6.78 6.31 -16.98
CA GLN A 181 -5.71 7.30 -16.75
C GLN A 181 -5.42 7.54 -15.26
N LEU A 182 -6.18 6.92 -14.35
CA LEU A 182 -6.01 7.12 -12.90
C LEU A 182 -4.59 6.86 -12.42
N ALA A 183 -3.99 5.76 -12.89
CA ALA A 183 -2.62 5.35 -12.56
C ALA A 183 -1.60 6.45 -12.93
N ASP A 184 -1.66 6.92 -14.17
CA ASP A 184 -0.74 7.92 -14.70
C ASP A 184 -0.98 9.30 -14.09
N PHE A 185 -2.25 9.63 -13.83
CA PHE A 185 -2.65 10.86 -13.14
C PHE A 185 -2.04 10.96 -11.73
N LEU A 186 -1.91 9.82 -11.02
CA LEU A 186 -1.32 9.75 -9.69
C LEU A 186 0.22 9.69 -9.70
N ALA A 187 0.83 9.21 -10.80
CA ALA A 187 2.27 8.91 -10.88
C ALA A 187 3.23 10.11 -10.68
N GLY A 188 2.71 11.35 -10.69
CA GLY A 188 3.49 12.57 -10.47
C GLY A 188 2.93 13.49 -9.38
N ARG A 189 1.93 13.06 -8.61
CA ARG A 189 1.27 13.90 -7.61
C ARG A 189 1.70 13.53 -6.19
N GLU A 190 1.70 14.54 -5.33
CA GLU A 190 1.83 14.31 -3.90
C GLU A 190 0.56 13.63 -3.36
N CYS A 191 0.74 12.50 -2.69
CA CYS A 191 -0.34 11.73 -2.08
C CYS A 191 0.13 11.15 -0.74
N SER A 192 -0.73 11.20 0.28
CA SER A 192 -0.51 10.48 1.54
C SER A 192 -0.93 9.02 1.41
N ALA A 193 -2.03 8.79 0.70
CA ALA A 193 -2.58 7.50 0.37
C ALA A 193 -3.54 7.60 -0.83
N VAL A 194 -3.77 6.48 -1.49
CA VAL A 194 -4.79 6.35 -2.54
C VAL A 194 -5.79 5.29 -2.11
N VAL A 195 -7.08 5.62 -2.10
CA VAL A 195 -8.17 4.70 -1.79
C VAL A 195 -8.94 4.38 -3.05
N CYS A 196 -9.08 3.10 -3.37
CA CYS A 196 -9.70 2.67 -4.62
C CYS A 196 -10.56 1.41 -4.41
N PRO A 197 -11.75 1.34 -5.01
CA PRO A 197 -12.49 0.08 -5.13
C PRO A 197 -11.68 -0.96 -5.88
N ARG A 198 -11.72 -2.22 -5.46
CA ARG A 198 -11.11 -3.33 -6.22
C ARG A 198 -11.72 -3.54 -7.59
N SER A 199 -12.98 -3.15 -7.77
CA SER A 199 -13.69 -3.19 -9.05
C SER A 199 -13.12 -2.20 -10.08
N GLN A 200 -12.26 -1.26 -9.68
CA GLN A 200 -11.66 -0.30 -10.60
C GLN A 200 -10.67 -1.03 -11.54
N PRO A 201 -10.76 -0.85 -12.88
CA PRO A 201 -10.00 -1.66 -13.87
C PRO A 201 -8.47 -1.63 -13.75
N ARG A 202 -7.92 -0.63 -13.07
CA ARG A 202 -6.49 -0.40 -12.85
C ARG A 202 -6.08 -0.53 -11.38
N ALA A 203 -6.99 -0.91 -10.48
CA ALA A 203 -6.70 -1.07 -9.04
C ALA A 203 -5.49 -1.96 -8.78
N ALA A 204 -5.36 -3.07 -9.51
CA ALA A 204 -4.24 -4.00 -9.38
C ALA A 204 -2.87 -3.41 -9.78
N ARG A 205 -2.85 -2.38 -10.65
CA ARG A 205 -1.62 -1.71 -11.08
C ARG A 205 -1.22 -0.53 -10.20
N LEU A 206 -2.17 0.07 -9.47
CA LEU A 206 -1.91 1.20 -8.57
C LEU A 206 -0.72 0.99 -7.64
N PRO A 207 -0.56 -0.13 -6.90
CA PRO A 207 0.59 -0.32 -6.01
C PRO A 207 1.96 -0.37 -6.73
N GLN A 208 2.00 -0.54 -8.05
CA GLN A 208 3.24 -0.52 -8.84
C GLN A 208 3.62 0.89 -9.32
N VAL A 209 2.63 1.80 -9.44
CA VAL A 209 2.82 3.15 -10.00
C VAL A 209 2.71 4.25 -8.95
N ALA A 210 1.92 4.03 -7.91
CA ALA A 210 1.67 5.01 -6.86
C ALA A 210 2.93 5.17 -5.98
N ARG A 211 3.18 6.41 -5.58
CA ARG A 211 4.26 6.77 -4.64
C ARG A 211 3.75 6.94 -3.22
N CYS A 212 2.68 6.24 -2.87
CA CYS A 212 2.08 6.25 -1.54
C CYS A 212 1.26 4.98 -1.36
N PRO A 213 0.96 4.57 -0.11
CA PRO A 213 0.17 3.37 0.15
C PRO A 213 -1.16 3.38 -0.59
N VAL A 214 -1.52 2.21 -1.14
CA VAL A 214 -2.77 2.01 -1.87
C VAL A 214 -3.71 1.16 -1.03
N LEU A 215 -4.92 1.66 -0.79
CA LEU A 215 -5.97 1.00 -0.02
C LEU A 215 -7.05 0.50 -0.98
N LEU A 216 -7.26 -0.81 -1.00
CA LEU A 216 -8.23 -1.48 -1.86
C LEU A 216 -9.43 -2.00 -1.06
N VAL A 217 -10.64 -1.57 -1.45
CA VAL A 217 -11.92 -1.78 -0.74
C VAL A 217 -13.00 -2.43 -1.60
#